data_AF-A0A1Q7SR85-F1
#
_entry.id   AF-A0A1Q7SR85-F1
#
_cell.length_a   1.000
_cell.length_b   1.000
_cell.length_c   1.000
_cell.angle_alpha   90.00
_cell.angle_beta   90.00
_cell.angle_gamma   90.00
#
_symmetry.space_group_name_H-M   'P 1'
#
loop_
_entity.id
_entity.type
_entity.pdbx_description
1 polymer ?
#
loop_
_entity_poly.entity_id
_entity_poly.type
_entity_poly.pdbx_seq_one_letter_code
_entity_poly.pdbx_strand_id
1 'polypeptide(L)'
;MARTKTMKGHRERLMLYSKEHLKTVDEQSIGEAYILLSNIGSKFFSYTDRWAIFEPVYATVPNHWHRVASDLDESAQDYQQILKTPRMVIDNGKGTLSRANPDQDSLVK
;
A
#
# COMPACT_ATOMS: atom_id res chain seq x y z
N MET A 1 -8.10 -10.42 -4.55
CA MET A 1 -7.58 -9.74 -3.35
C MET A 1 -7.59 -10.73 -2.20
N ALA A 2 -6.58 -10.68 -1.33
CA ALA A 2 -6.50 -11.50 -0.12
C ALA A 2 -5.92 -10.69 1.04
N ARG A 3 -6.21 -11.11 2.28
CA ARG A 3 -5.44 -10.67 3.45
C ARG A 3 -4.06 -11.32 3.40
N THR A 4 -3.00 -10.59 3.71
CA THR A 4 -1.64 -11.16 3.66
C THR A 4 -1.45 -12.20 4.75
N LYS A 5 -0.72 -13.28 4.45
CA LYS A 5 -0.36 -14.31 5.46
C LYS A 5 0.48 -13.72 6.59
N THR A 6 1.42 -12.84 6.26
CA THR A 6 2.29 -12.18 7.23
C THR A 6 1.80 -10.76 7.51
N MET A 7 1.19 -10.57 8.68
CA MET A 7 0.58 -9.31 9.10
C MET A 7 1.58 -8.31 9.67
N LYS A 8 2.75 -8.76 10.15
CA LYS A 8 3.83 -7.88 10.68
C LYS A 8 3.40 -6.92 11.81
N GLY A 9 2.36 -7.28 12.56
CA GLY A 9 1.82 -6.44 13.64
C GLY A 9 0.65 -5.55 13.22
N HIS A 10 0.39 -5.42 11.92
CA HIS A 10 -0.76 -4.70 11.40
C HIS A 10 -2.08 -5.39 11.76
N ARG A 11 -3.12 -4.61 12.07
CA ARG A 11 -4.47 -5.16 12.23
C ARG A 11 -5.03 -5.61 10.88
N GLU A 12 -4.82 -4.82 9.84
CA GLU A 12 -5.21 -5.16 8.47
C GLU A 12 -4.06 -4.98 7.49
N ARG A 13 -3.89 -5.95 6.59
CA ARG A 13 -2.90 -5.90 5.52
C ARG A 13 -3.45 -6.65 4.32
N LEU A 14 -3.82 -5.89 3.29
CA LEU A 14 -4.47 -6.38 2.09
C LEU A 14 -3.45 -6.47 0.95
N MET A 15 -3.61 -7.49 0.10
CA MET A 15 -2.82 -7.65 -1.10
C MET A 15 -3.75 -7.85 -2.30
N LEU A 16 -3.57 -6.98 -3.29
CA LEU A 16 -4.06 -7.18 -4.63
C LEU A 16 -2.92 -7.77 -5.47
N TYR A 17 -3.20 -8.80 -6.26
CA TYR A 17 -2.20 -9.47 -7.08
C TYR A 17 -2.83 -9.95 -8.37
N SER A 18 -2.04 -10.03 -9.43
CA SER A 18 -2.46 -10.68 -10.67
C SER A 18 -2.48 -12.19 -10.47
N LYS A 19 -3.50 -12.86 -11.02
CA LYS A 19 -3.54 -14.33 -11.08
C LYS A 19 -2.58 -14.89 -12.14
N GLU A 20 -2.17 -14.04 -13.07
CA GLU A 20 -1.20 -14.38 -14.10
C GLU A 20 0.23 -14.04 -13.65
N HIS A 21 1.21 -14.76 -14.19
CA HIS A 21 2.63 -14.53 -13.94
C HIS A 21 3.15 -13.30 -14.69
N LEU A 22 2.61 -12.13 -14.36
CA LEU A 22 3.00 -10.86 -14.94
C LEU A 22 3.93 -10.13 -13.99
N LYS A 23 5.09 -9.69 -14.50
CA LYS A 23 6.03 -8.85 -13.73
C LYS A 23 5.52 -7.40 -13.61
N THR A 24 4.85 -6.91 -14.64
CA THR A 24 4.32 -5.55 -14.74
C THR A 24 2.94 -5.60 -15.40
N VAL A 25 2.10 -4.62 -15.09
CA VAL A 25 0.84 -4.36 -15.78
C VAL A 25 0.88 -2.95 -16.36
N ASP A 26 0.02 -2.65 -17.33
CA ASP A 26 -0.08 -1.34 -17.96
C ASP A 26 -0.62 -0.26 -16.99
N GLU A 27 -0.50 1.02 -17.36
CA GLU A 27 -0.89 2.14 -16.52
C GLU A 27 -2.39 2.15 -16.17
N GLN A 28 -3.26 1.71 -17.08
CA GLN A 28 -4.70 1.62 -16.82
C GLN A 28 -4.96 0.58 -15.72
N SER A 29 -4.36 -0.60 -15.85
CA SER A 29 -4.44 -1.65 -14.83
C SER A 29 -3.90 -1.21 -13.46
N ILE A 30 -2.85 -0.36 -13.44
CA ILE A 30 -2.35 0.25 -12.20
C ILE A 30 -3.41 1.19 -11.59
N GLY A 31 -4.03 2.05 -12.39
CA GLY A 31 -5.09 2.95 -11.95
C GLY A 31 -6.29 2.21 -11.37
N GLU A 32 -6.76 1.17 -12.07
CA GLU A 32 -7.85 0.30 -11.62
C GLU A 32 -7.52 -0.39 -10.29
N ALA A 33 -6.27 -0.84 -10.11
CA ALA A 33 -5.83 -1.41 -8.86
C ALA A 33 -5.91 -0.42 -7.68
N TYR A 34 -5.54 0.84 -7.89
CA TYR A 34 -5.69 1.89 -6.87
C TYR A 34 -7.16 2.14 -6.53
N ILE A 35 -8.04 2.24 -7.53
CA ILE A 35 -9.49 2.42 -7.31
C ILE A 35 -10.06 1.24 -6.51
N LEU A 36 -9.72 0.02 -6.89
CA LEU A 36 -10.19 -1.18 -6.21
C LEU A 36 -9.72 -1.25 -4.75
N LEU A 37 -8.44 -0.97 -4.50
CA LEU A 37 -7.88 -0.94 -3.15
C LEU A 37 -8.47 0.20 -2.30
N SER A 38 -8.68 1.39 -2.87
CA SER A 38 -9.36 2.51 -2.20
C SER A 38 -10.78 2.15 -1.78
N ASN A 39 -11.56 1.55 -2.69
CA ASN A 39 -12.94 1.17 -2.44
C ASN A 39 -13.06 0.10 -1.35
N ILE A 40 -12.24 -0.95 -1.40
CA ILE A 40 -12.30 -2.02 -0.41
C ILE A 40 -11.65 -1.57 0.91
N GLY A 41 -10.50 -0.91 0.82
CA GLY A 41 -9.71 -0.45 1.96
C GLY A 41 -10.47 0.52 2.86
N SER A 42 -11.31 1.41 2.30
CA SER A 42 -12.15 2.30 3.10
C SER A 42 -13.01 1.56 4.16
N LYS A 43 -13.45 0.34 3.86
CA LYS A 43 -14.21 -0.49 4.80
C LYS A 43 -13.29 -1.16 5.82
N PHE A 44 -12.22 -1.80 5.35
CA PHE A 44 -11.31 -2.57 6.20
C PHE A 44 -10.48 -1.70 7.15
N PHE A 45 -10.09 -0.51 6.71
CA PHE A 45 -9.27 0.45 7.45
C PHE A 45 -10.09 1.55 8.14
N SER A 46 -11.42 1.40 8.21
CA SER A 46 -12.31 2.38 8.87
C SER A 46 -12.01 2.59 10.37
N TYR A 47 -11.24 1.69 10.99
CA TYR A 47 -10.83 1.79 12.39
C TYR A 47 -9.64 2.74 12.63
N THR A 48 -8.93 3.16 11.57
CA THR A 48 -7.76 4.05 11.68
C THR A 48 -8.01 5.34 10.94
N ASP A 49 -7.41 6.44 11.42
CA ASP A 49 -7.44 7.72 10.73
C ASP A 49 -6.68 7.68 9.42
N ARG A 50 -5.60 6.87 9.35
CA ARG A 50 -4.69 6.83 8.20
C ARG A 50 -4.27 5.42 7.85
N TRP A 51 -4.24 5.15 6.55
CA TRP A 51 -3.76 3.91 5.96
C TRP A 51 -3.14 4.21 4.59
N ALA A 52 -2.42 3.25 4.01
CA ALA A 52 -1.65 3.49 2.80
C ALA A 52 -1.71 2.35 1.80
N ILE A 53 -1.55 2.71 0.52
CA ILE A 53 -1.33 1.80 -0.61
C ILE A 53 0.11 2.00 -1.08
N PHE A 54 0.89 0.93 -1.13
CA PHE A 54 2.33 0.97 -1.37
C PHE A 54 2.69 0.74 -2.84
N GLU A 55 3.74 1.42 -3.32
CA GLU A 55 4.39 1.09 -4.58
C GLU A 55 5.26 -0.18 -4.45
N PRO A 56 5.37 -0.99 -5.52
CA PRO A 56 6.08 -2.27 -5.49
C PRO A 56 7.60 -2.10 -5.61
N VAL A 57 8.22 -1.32 -4.70
CA VAL A 57 9.67 -1.06 -4.71
C VAL A 57 10.47 -2.27 -4.20
N TYR A 58 9.93 -2.98 -3.22
CA TYR A 58 10.57 -4.13 -2.58
C TYR A 58 9.86 -5.45 -2.92
N ALA A 59 9.21 -5.56 -4.07
CA ALA A 59 8.47 -6.76 -4.46
C ALA A 59 9.42 -7.97 -4.54
N THR A 60 9.24 -8.94 -3.63
CA THR A 60 10.17 -10.06 -3.46
C THR A 60 9.84 -11.30 -4.30
N VAL A 61 8.73 -11.28 -5.05
CA VAL A 61 8.28 -12.43 -5.85
C VAL A 61 8.57 -12.15 -7.33
N PRO A 62 9.57 -12.83 -7.92
CA PRO A 62 9.85 -12.70 -9.34
C PRO A 62 8.62 -13.04 -10.18
N ASN A 63 8.40 -12.29 -11.26
CA ASN A 63 7.31 -12.52 -12.22
C ASN A 63 5.89 -12.48 -11.64
N HIS A 64 5.68 -11.78 -10.51
CA HIS A 64 4.36 -11.60 -9.92
C HIS A 64 4.10 -10.15 -9.52
N TRP A 65 3.12 -9.55 -10.17
CA TRP A 65 2.64 -8.22 -9.85
C TRP A 65 1.70 -8.29 -8.65
N HIS A 66 2.00 -7.47 -7.64
CA HIS A 66 1.12 -7.27 -6.50
C HIS A 66 1.28 -5.86 -5.92
N ARG A 67 0.25 -5.43 -5.21
CA ARG A 67 0.18 -4.17 -4.49
C ARG A 67 -0.39 -4.41 -3.09
N VAL A 68 0.22 -3.80 -2.10
CA VAL A 68 -0.15 -3.98 -0.69
C VAL A 68 -0.82 -2.71 -0.19
N ALA A 69 -1.80 -2.88 0.71
CA ALA A 69 -2.33 -1.81 1.54
C ALA A 69 -2.30 -2.22 3.02
N SER A 70 -2.02 -1.28 3.93
CA SER A 70 -2.03 -1.50 5.38
C SER A 70 -2.36 -0.22 6.14
N ASP A 71 -2.68 -0.35 7.43
CA ASP A 71 -2.60 0.75 8.39
C ASP A 71 -1.14 1.21 8.57
N LEU A 72 -0.98 2.41 9.14
CA LEU A 72 0.31 3.06 9.39
C LEU A 72 0.70 2.98 10.87
N ASP A 73 0.65 1.78 11.44
CA ASP A 73 1.02 1.54 12.84
C ASP A 73 2.54 1.64 13.04
N GLU A 74 2.98 2.51 13.95
CA GLU A 74 4.40 2.73 14.27
C GLU A 74 5.05 1.55 15.00
N SER A 75 4.23 0.70 15.63
CA SER A 75 4.67 -0.54 16.28
C SER A 75 4.82 -1.72 15.30
N ALA A 76 4.43 -1.55 14.03
CA ALA A 76 4.56 -2.59 13.02
C ALA A 76 6.03 -2.96 12.77
N GLN A 77 6.29 -4.24 12.55
CA GLN A 77 7.65 -4.78 12.39
C GLN A 77 8.36 -4.21 11.17
N ASP A 78 7.61 -3.80 10.14
CA ASP A 78 8.14 -3.16 8.94
C ASP A 78 7.88 -1.66 8.87
N TYR A 79 7.58 -0.99 9.99
CA TYR A 79 7.37 0.45 10.01
C TYR A 79 8.51 1.24 9.35
N GLN A 80 9.77 0.88 9.63
CA GLN A 80 10.93 1.51 8.99
C GLN A 80 11.00 1.27 7.48
N GLN A 81 10.50 0.12 7.00
CA GLN A 81 10.41 -0.16 5.56
C GLN A 81 9.27 0.63 4.94
N ILE A 82 8.12 0.72 5.62
CA ILE A 82 6.97 1.55 5.23
C ILE A 82 7.44 2.97 4.98
N LEU A 83 8.18 3.58 5.93
CA LEU A 83 8.70 4.94 5.81
C LEU A 83 9.56 5.16 4.57
N LYS A 84 10.30 4.14 4.12
CA LYS A 84 11.17 4.14 2.94
C LYS A 84 10.48 3.68 1.64
N THR A 85 9.19 3.36 1.69
CA THR A 85 8.42 2.92 0.53
C THR A 85 7.52 4.04 0.03
N PRO A 86 7.63 4.47 -1.24
CA PRO A 86 6.67 5.37 -1.86
C PRO A 86 5.24 4.82 -1.72
N ARG A 87 4.32 5.70 -1.33
CA ARG A 87 2.96 5.29 -0.95
C ARG A 87 1.95 6.39 -1.15
N MET A 88 0.72 5.99 -1.45
CA MET A 88 -0.45 6.85 -1.35
C MET A 88 -1.03 6.70 0.04
N VAL A 89 -1.14 7.79 0.79
CA VAL A 89 -1.72 7.85 2.12
C VAL A 89 -3.16 8.34 2.00
N ILE A 90 -4.07 7.60 2.60
CA ILE A 90 -5.49 7.91 2.70
C ILE A 90 -5.76 8.34 4.14
N ASP A 91 -6.27 9.56 4.31
CA ASP A 91 -6.71 10.10 5.59
C ASP A 91 -8.25 10.04 5.64
N ASN A 92 -8.76 9.09 6.42
CA ASN A 92 -10.19 8.86 6.61
C ASN A 92 -10.85 10.01 7.39
N GLY A 93 -10.13 10.65 8.31
CA GLY A 93 -10.65 11.75 9.13
C GLY A 93 -10.87 13.02 8.32
N LYS A 94 -9.99 13.30 7.35
CA LYS A 94 -10.07 14.46 6.46
C LYS A 94 -10.69 14.16 5.10
N GLY A 95 -10.85 12.89 4.73
CA GLY A 95 -11.26 12.48 3.40
C GLY A 95 -10.25 12.89 2.31
N THR A 96 -8.95 12.89 2.64
CA THR A 96 -7.90 13.37 1.72
C THR A 96 -6.95 12.25 1.29
N LEU A 97 -6.35 12.45 0.12
CA LEU A 97 -5.33 11.58 -0.46
C LEU A 97 -4.04 12.39 -0.61
N SER A 98 -2.92 11.82 -0.18
CA SER A 98 -1.59 12.43 -0.35
C SER A 98 -0.56 11.39 -0.78
N ARG A 99 0.50 11.83 -1.45
CA ARG A 99 1.61 10.97 -1.84
C ARG A 99 2.79 11.22 -0.92
N ALA A 100 3.37 10.16 -0.37
CA ALA A 100 4.63 10.21 0.35
C ALA A 100 5.72 9.57 -0.53
N ASN A 101 6.74 10.35 -0.86
CA ASN A 101 7.87 9.94 -1.71
C ASN A 101 9.18 10.11 -0.91
N PRO A 102 9.63 9.05 -0.21
CA PRO A 102 10.73 9.16 0.76
C PRO A 102 12.03 9.72 0.19
N ASP A 103 12.35 9.41 -1.08
CA ASP A 103 13.57 9.88 -1.74
C ASP A 103 13.51 11.35 -2.17
N GLN A 104 12.31 11.91 -2.36
CA GLN A 104 12.14 13.32 -2.72
C GLN A 104 12.05 14.22 -1.49
N ASP A 105 11.46 13.73 -0.39
CA ASP A 105 11.33 14.50 0.85
C ASP A 105 12.69 14.69 1.57
N SER A 106 13.70 13.86 1.26
CA SER A 106 15.08 14.01 1.76
C SER A 106 15.92 15.07 1.03
N LEU A 107 15.48 15.54 -0.14
CA LEU A 107 16.18 16.56 -0.93
C LEU A 107 15.76 17.99 -0.58
N VAL A 108 14.83 18.14 0.37
CA VAL A 108 14.41 19.42 0.93
C VAL A 108 14.97 19.53 2.35
N LYS A 109 16.29 19.76 2.46
CA LYS A 109 16.95 20.22 3.68
C LYS A 109 17.95 21.31 3.34
#